data_AF-A0AAU5JSJ1-F1
#
_entry.id   AF-A0AAU5JSJ1-F1
#
_cell.length_a   1.000
_cell.length_b   1.000
_cell.length_c   1.000
_cell.angle_alpha   90.00
_cell.angle_beta   90.00
_cell.angle_gamma   90.00
#
_symmetry.space_group_name_H-M   'P 1'
#
loop_
_entity.id
_entity.type
_entity.pdbx_description
1 polymer ?
#
loop_
_entity_poly.entity_id
_entity_poly.type
_entity_poly.pdbx_seq_one_letter_code
_entity_poly.pdbx_strand_id
1 'polypeptide(L)'
;MTIPPEAAGPVVPTRSAAPSRLVFAAAIALIVVTLAAFWTWRWWEGEQEGEFTADPRFCELVTPETIHRLVPEAYGGREDVASCTWAAPREKGKYRANVHLFASRLNVELAEKDMREQRTDGELGWEKDTQEDLLGLGDEALLRFRPPVPGKNITAQVFFRRSNMVISVAYARSDDDRQAARAGAIDAAREAAALLKP
;
A
#
# COMPACT_ATOMS: atom_id res chain seq x y z
N MET A 1 31.66 -24.37 86.51
CA MET A 1 32.37 -25.21 85.55
C MET A 1 33.01 -24.30 84.52
N THR A 2 34.31 -24.47 84.34
CA THR A 2 35.23 -23.86 83.39
C THR A 2 34.91 -24.27 81.95
N ILE A 3 35.30 -23.43 80.96
CA ILE A 3 36.05 -23.73 79.71
C ILE A 3 36.09 -22.43 78.84
N PRO A 4 37.28 -21.85 78.51
CA PRO A 4 37.53 -21.03 77.30
C PRO A 4 37.85 -21.98 76.11
N PRO A 5 37.94 -21.63 74.79
CA PRO A 5 38.52 -20.43 74.16
C PRO A 5 37.67 -20.01 72.90
N GLU A 6 38.04 -19.22 71.90
CA GLU A 6 39.15 -19.38 70.96
C GLU A 6 39.16 -18.20 69.97
N ALA A 7 40.37 -17.76 69.64
CA ALA A 7 40.66 -16.65 68.77
C ALA A 7 40.36 -16.97 67.29
N ALA A 8 40.12 -15.90 66.54
CA ALA A 8 39.81 -15.85 65.13
C ALA A 8 40.81 -16.61 64.22
N GLY A 9 40.27 -17.32 63.23
CA GLY A 9 40.95 -17.59 61.95
C GLY A 9 40.61 -16.48 60.93
N PRO A 10 41.51 -16.19 59.97
CA PRO A 10 41.38 -15.02 59.10
C PRO A 10 40.34 -15.27 57.99
N VAL A 11 39.30 -14.43 57.94
CA VAL A 11 38.45 -14.31 56.76
C VAL A 11 39.27 -13.60 55.67
N VAL A 12 39.69 -14.36 54.66
CA VAL A 12 40.27 -13.83 53.43
C VAL A 12 39.23 -12.91 52.78
N PRO A 13 39.48 -11.60 52.61
CA PRO A 13 38.54 -10.76 51.88
C PRO A 13 38.63 -11.12 50.39
N THR A 14 37.58 -11.73 49.86
CA THR A 14 37.32 -11.82 48.43
C THR A 14 37.13 -10.39 47.93
N ARG A 15 38.18 -9.83 47.31
CA ARG A 15 38.16 -8.48 46.75
C ARG A 15 37.21 -8.49 45.54
N SER A 16 35.95 -8.12 45.76
CA SER A 16 35.02 -7.82 44.66
C SER A 16 35.59 -6.64 43.90
N ALA A 17 36.08 -6.88 42.68
CA ALA A 17 36.59 -5.83 41.81
C ALA A 17 35.40 -4.97 41.39
N ALA A 18 35.22 -3.82 42.04
CA ALA A 18 34.24 -2.82 41.63
C ALA A 18 34.47 -2.48 40.14
N PRO A 19 33.43 -2.48 39.29
CA PRO A 19 33.61 -2.19 37.88
C PRO A 19 34.23 -0.80 37.73
N SER A 20 35.27 -0.68 36.91
CA SER A 20 35.97 0.58 36.72
C SER A 20 35.01 1.64 36.15
N ARG A 21 35.22 2.91 36.52
CA ARG A 21 34.40 4.05 36.06
C ARG A 21 34.28 4.12 34.52
N LEU A 22 35.27 3.59 33.82
CA LEU A 22 35.28 3.48 32.35
C LEU A 22 34.23 2.49 31.83
N VAL A 23 34.02 1.36 32.50
CA VAL A 23 32.99 0.38 32.13
C VAL A 23 31.60 0.96 32.35
N PHE A 24 31.40 1.72 33.43
CA PHE A 24 30.15 2.44 33.67
C PHE A 24 29.89 3.53 32.63
N ALA A 25 30.91 4.32 32.27
CA ALA A 25 30.77 5.35 31.24
C ALA A 25 30.46 4.76 29.86
N ALA A 26 31.09 3.65 29.50
CA ALA A 26 30.82 2.93 28.26
C ALA A 26 29.38 2.35 28.22
N ALA A 27 28.90 1.81 29.34
CA ALA A 27 27.54 1.31 29.44
C ALA A 27 26.50 2.43 29.27
N ILE A 28 26.73 3.59 29.89
CA ILE A 28 25.85 4.77 29.75
C ILE A 28 25.84 5.25 28.29
N ALA A 29 27.01 5.36 27.66
CA ALA A 29 27.10 5.77 26.25
C ALA A 29 26.34 4.82 25.32
N LEU A 30 26.44 3.50 25.56
CA LEU A 30 25.71 2.49 24.80
C LEU A 30 24.19 2.65 24.96
N ILE A 31 23.71 2.88 26.18
CA ILE A 31 22.29 3.10 26.47
C ILE A 31 21.77 4.37 25.79
N VAL A 32 22.55 5.46 25.80
CA VAL A 32 22.16 6.71 25.15
C VAL A 32 22.07 6.53 23.64
N VAL A 33 23.01 5.82 23.02
CA VAL A 33 23.00 5.55 21.57
C VAL A 33 21.84 4.64 21.19
N THR A 34 21.53 3.60 21.95
CA THR A 34 20.39 2.72 21.66
C THR A 34 19.06 3.43 21.85
N LEU A 35 18.93 4.26 22.88
CA LEU A 35 17.75 5.10 23.06
C LEU A 35 17.60 6.10 21.91
N ALA A 36 18.69 6.78 21.51
CA ALA A 36 18.64 7.70 20.37
C ALA A 36 18.21 6.99 19.09
N ALA A 37 18.80 5.83 18.77
CA ALA A 37 18.41 5.05 17.61
C ALA A 37 16.93 4.59 17.67
N PHE A 38 16.45 4.17 18.85
CA PHE A 38 15.07 3.78 19.07
C PHE A 38 14.11 4.96 18.91
N TRP A 39 14.43 6.13 19.46
CA TRP A 39 13.61 7.34 19.33
C TRP A 39 13.60 7.87 17.90
N THR A 40 14.73 7.83 17.19
CA THR A 40 14.79 8.21 15.77
C THR A 40 13.97 7.24 14.92
N TRP A 41 14.04 5.93 15.18
CA TRP A 41 13.18 4.93 14.53
C TRP A 41 11.71 5.20 14.83
N ARG A 42 11.36 5.38 16.11
CA ARG A 42 9.99 5.64 16.57
C ARG A 42 9.44 6.93 15.98
N TRP A 43 10.27 7.97 15.84
CA TRP A 43 9.91 9.24 15.22
C TRP A 43 9.72 9.10 13.70
N TRP A 44 10.57 8.33 13.04
CA TRP A 44 10.41 7.99 11.61
C TRP A 44 9.13 7.19 11.33
N GLU A 45 8.73 6.28 12.22
CA GLU A 45 7.42 5.61 12.15
C GLU A 45 6.27 6.55 12.50
N GLY A 46 6.46 7.43 13.48
CA GLY A 46 5.43 8.35 13.99
C GLY A 46 5.08 9.51 13.04
N GLU A 47 6.01 9.99 12.21
CA GLU A 47 5.70 11.00 11.18
C GLU A 47 4.84 10.46 10.03
N GLN A 48 4.68 9.13 9.91
CA GLN A 48 3.70 8.54 8.98
C GLN A 48 2.27 8.50 9.54
N GLU A 49 2.09 8.69 10.84
CA GLU A 49 0.77 8.81 11.51
C GLU A 49 0.24 10.25 11.47
N GLY A 50 0.46 10.95 10.35
CA GLY A 50 -0.23 12.19 10.02
C GLY A 50 -1.68 11.91 9.60
N GLU A 51 -2.60 12.26 10.49
CA GLU A 51 -4.05 12.08 10.44
C GLU A 51 -4.69 12.27 9.05
N PHE A 52 -5.14 11.16 8.46
CA PHE A 52 -6.41 11.15 7.71
C PHE A 52 -7.33 10.19 8.47
N THR A 53 -8.42 10.71 9.03
CA THR A 53 -9.38 9.98 9.88
C THR A 53 -10.39 9.14 9.10
N ALA A 54 -10.20 9.00 7.79
CA ALA A 54 -10.94 8.05 6.97
C ALA A 54 -9.94 7.43 6.00
N ASP A 55 -9.44 6.23 6.29
CA ASP A 55 -9.05 5.33 5.21
C ASP A 55 -10.35 5.04 4.44
N PRO A 56 -10.55 5.57 3.22
CA PRO A 56 -11.75 5.24 2.47
C PRO A 56 -11.73 3.73 2.28
N ARG A 57 -12.82 3.04 2.64
CA ARG A 57 -12.98 1.64 2.24
C ARG A 57 -12.82 1.61 0.73
N PHE A 58 -11.84 0.89 0.22
CA PHE A 58 -11.43 1.03 -1.18
C PHE A 58 -12.56 0.63 -2.12
N CYS A 59 -13.44 -0.28 -1.68
CA CYS A 59 -14.65 -0.62 -2.40
C CYS A 59 -15.66 0.54 -2.52
N GLU A 60 -15.62 1.52 -1.62
CA GLU A 60 -16.51 2.70 -1.65
C GLU A 60 -16.04 3.77 -2.64
N LEU A 61 -14.84 3.63 -3.22
CA LEU A 61 -14.35 4.52 -4.29
C LEU A 61 -15.07 4.31 -5.63
N VAL A 62 -15.85 3.25 -5.78
CA VAL A 62 -16.71 3.02 -6.94
C VAL A 62 -18.09 2.62 -6.44
N THR A 63 -19.14 3.31 -6.88
CA THR A 63 -20.48 3.01 -6.40
C THR A 63 -20.98 1.64 -6.86
N PRO A 64 -21.88 1.02 -6.07
CA PRO A 64 -22.61 -0.17 -6.50
C PRO A 64 -23.30 0.01 -7.86
N GLU A 65 -23.81 1.20 -8.18
CA GLU A 65 -24.46 1.52 -9.44
C GLU A 65 -23.51 1.41 -10.64
N THR A 66 -22.31 1.98 -10.53
CA THR A 66 -21.28 1.84 -11.58
C THR A 66 -20.83 0.40 -11.72
N ILE A 67 -20.64 -0.32 -10.61
CA ILE A 67 -20.32 -1.76 -10.67
C ILE A 67 -21.45 -2.55 -11.34
N HIS A 68 -22.72 -2.29 -11.02
CA HIS A 68 -23.84 -2.99 -11.64
C HIS A 68 -23.96 -2.66 -13.14
N ARG A 69 -23.59 -1.45 -13.57
CA ARG A 69 -23.50 -1.10 -14.99
C ARG A 69 -22.38 -1.87 -15.70
N LEU A 70 -21.20 -1.96 -15.09
CA LEU A 70 -20.00 -2.54 -15.71
C LEU A 70 -19.93 -4.08 -15.60
N VAL A 71 -20.42 -4.61 -14.49
CA VAL A 71 -20.44 -6.03 -14.10
C VAL A 71 -21.79 -6.35 -13.44
N PRO A 72 -22.89 -6.43 -14.22
CA PRO A 72 -24.25 -6.58 -13.69
C PRO A 72 -24.45 -7.75 -12.73
N GLU A 73 -23.67 -8.82 -12.91
CA GLU A 73 -23.79 -10.06 -12.14
C GLU A 73 -22.75 -10.18 -11.01
N ALA A 74 -22.05 -9.10 -10.63
CA ALA A 74 -21.12 -9.15 -9.51
C ALA A 74 -21.83 -9.34 -8.16
N TYR A 75 -21.35 -10.30 -7.35
CA TYR A 75 -21.81 -10.51 -5.97
C TYR A 75 -20.97 -9.67 -4.99
N GLY A 76 -21.19 -8.35 -4.99
CA GLY A 76 -20.45 -7.43 -4.11
C GLY A 76 -18.94 -7.36 -4.39
N GLY A 77 -18.28 -6.43 -3.69
CA GLY A 77 -16.83 -6.25 -3.79
C GLY A 77 -16.10 -7.16 -2.81
N ARG A 78 -15.12 -7.91 -3.29
CA ARG A 78 -14.15 -8.57 -2.42
C ARG A 78 -13.05 -7.57 -2.08
N GLU A 79 -13.04 -7.10 -0.84
CA GLU A 79 -12.00 -6.24 -0.29
C GLU A 79 -10.80 -7.07 0.21
N ASP A 80 -9.60 -6.58 -0.05
CA ASP A 80 -8.31 -7.07 0.43
C ASP A 80 -7.48 -5.86 0.92
N VAL A 81 -6.30 -6.08 1.50
CA VAL A 81 -5.49 -5.08 2.23
C VAL A 81 -5.36 -3.72 1.53
N ALA A 82 -5.31 -3.68 0.19
CA ALA A 82 -5.21 -2.46 -0.61
C ALA A 82 -6.02 -2.51 -1.92
N SER A 83 -7.00 -3.42 -2.01
CA SER A 83 -7.71 -3.64 -3.27
C SER A 83 -9.16 -4.03 -3.08
N CYS A 84 -9.98 -3.77 -4.10
CA CYS A 84 -11.34 -4.27 -4.20
C CYS A 84 -11.57 -4.90 -5.57
N THR A 85 -12.22 -6.06 -5.61
CA THR A 85 -12.53 -6.76 -6.87
C THR A 85 -14.00 -7.13 -6.96
N TRP A 86 -14.62 -6.77 -8.08
CA TRP A 86 -15.96 -7.21 -8.47
C TRP A 86 -15.85 -8.06 -9.73
N ALA A 87 -16.43 -9.25 -9.72
CA ALA A 87 -16.30 -10.15 -10.87
C ALA A 87 -17.57 -10.96 -11.08
N ALA A 88 -18.02 -11.03 -12.34
CA ALA A 88 -19.14 -11.86 -12.75
C ALA A 88 -18.83 -13.35 -12.53
N PRO A 89 -19.83 -14.23 -12.42
CA PRO A 89 -19.63 -15.68 -12.49
C PRO A 89 -18.91 -16.10 -13.77
N ARG A 90 -18.12 -17.18 -13.71
CA ARG A 90 -17.37 -17.69 -14.89
C ARG A 90 -18.27 -18.19 -16.02
N GLU A 91 -19.52 -18.52 -15.73
CA GLU A 91 -20.39 -19.31 -16.59
C GLU A 91 -21.17 -18.49 -17.62
N LYS A 92 -21.00 -17.16 -17.65
CA LYS A 92 -21.81 -16.26 -18.47
C LYS A 92 -20.98 -15.25 -19.25
N GLY A 93 -20.61 -15.63 -20.48
CA GLY A 93 -19.88 -14.81 -21.43
C GLY A 93 -18.69 -15.54 -22.05
N LYS A 94 -18.12 -14.97 -23.12
CA LYS A 94 -16.87 -15.48 -23.72
C LYS A 94 -15.71 -15.40 -22.73
N TYR A 95 -15.70 -14.35 -21.90
CA TYR A 95 -14.77 -14.15 -20.81
C TYR A 95 -15.49 -13.66 -19.54
N ARG A 96 -14.79 -13.76 -18.41
CA ARG A 96 -15.27 -13.27 -17.12
C ARG A 96 -15.09 -11.76 -16.99
N ALA A 97 -16.19 -10.99 -16.96
CA ALA A 97 -16.14 -9.57 -16.68
C ALA A 97 -15.69 -9.29 -15.23
N ASN A 98 -14.83 -8.29 -15.03
CA ASN A 98 -14.40 -7.86 -13.70
C ASN A 98 -13.94 -6.39 -13.67
N VAL A 99 -14.09 -5.78 -12.51
CA VAL A 99 -13.45 -4.51 -12.11
C VAL A 99 -12.51 -4.82 -10.96
N HIS A 100 -11.27 -4.36 -11.05
CA HIS A 100 -10.28 -4.44 -9.99
C HIS A 100 -9.76 -3.04 -9.68
N LEU A 101 -9.96 -2.61 -8.45
CA LEU A 101 -9.45 -1.35 -7.93
C LEU A 101 -8.32 -1.66 -6.96
N PHE A 102 -7.20 -0.97 -7.13
CA PHE A 102 -6.09 -0.96 -6.19
C PHE A 102 -5.77 0.49 -5.83
N ALA A 103 -5.51 0.74 -4.55
CA ALA A 103 -5.13 2.07 -4.08
C ALA A 103 -3.96 1.93 -3.10
N SER A 104 -2.93 2.74 -3.30
CA SER A 104 -1.79 2.85 -2.41
C SER A 104 -1.66 4.25 -1.87
N ARG A 105 -1.52 4.36 -0.56
CA ARG A 105 -1.16 5.60 0.13
C ARG A 105 0.33 5.58 0.41
N LEU A 106 1.03 6.56 -0.13
CA LEU A 106 2.48 6.71 0.01
C LEU A 106 2.76 8.11 0.59
N ASN A 107 4.03 8.48 0.73
CA ASN A 107 4.39 9.90 0.79
C ASN A 107 4.38 10.49 -0.63
N VAL A 108 4.36 11.81 -0.76
CA VAL A 108 4.21 12.48 -2.07
C VAL A 108 5.36 12.09 -3.02
N GLU A 109 6.61 12.10 -2.54
CA GLU A 109 7.78 11.77 -3.35
C GLU A 109 7.76 10.32 -3.87
N LEU A 110 7.34 9.36 -3.03
CA LEU A 110 7.18 7.96 -3.40
C LEU A 110 5.98 7.76 -4.32
N ALA A 111 4.87 8.48 -4.12
CA ALA A 111 3.72 8.43 -5.02
C ALA A 111 4.08 8.93 -6.43
N GLU A 112 4.83 10.03 -6.52
CA GLU A 112 5.36 10.50 -7.79
C GLU A 112 6.35 9.51 -8.41
N LYS A 113 7.23 8.91 -7.59
CA LYS A 113 8.18 7.89 -8.06
C LYS A 113 7.43 6.68 -8.62
N ASP A 114 6.44 6.19 -7.89
CA ASP A 114 5.61 5.07 -8.32
C ASP A 114 4.87 5.39 -9.62
N MET A 115 4.26 6.57 -9.76
CA MET A 115 3.65 6.98 -11.04
C MET A 115 4.65 7.09 -12.20
N ARG A 116 5.87 7.58 -11.93
CA ARG A 116 6.94 7.62 -12.93
C ARG A 116 7.36 6.20 -13.34
N GLU A 117 7.56 5.31 -12.38
CA GLU A 117 7.88 3.90 -12.61
C GLU A 117 6.78 3.21 -13.39
N GLN A 118 5.51 3.43 -13.03
CA GLN A 118 4.41 2.99 -13.86
C GLN A 118 4.65 3.52 -15.27
N ARG A 119 4.74 4.85 -15.47
CA ARG A 119 4.87 5.47 -16.80
C ARG A 119 6.05 4.94 -17.61
N THR A 120 7.18 4.56 -17.02
CA THR A 120 8.35 4.03 -17.74
C THR A 120 8.25 2.52 -17.92
N ASP A 121 7.99 1.78 -16.85
CA ASP A 121 8.21 0.33 -16.72
C ASP A 121 6.91 -0.45 -16.93
N GLY A 122 6.17 -0.08 -17.97
CA GLY A 122 4.93 -0.77 -18.32
C GLY A 122 5.15 -2.27 -18.36
N GLU A 123 4.36 -3.02 -17.57
CA GLU A 123 4.40 -4.49 -17.57
C GLU A 123 4.44 -5.01 -19.01
N LEU A 124 5.35 -5.95 -19.29
CA LEU A 124 5.51 -6.55 -20.61
C LEU A 124 4.15 -7.03 -21.14
N GLY A 125 3.77 -6.47 -22.29
CA GLY A 125 2.49 -6.74 -22.95
C GLY A 125 1.57 -5.53 -22.98
N TRP A 126 1.61 -4.61 -22.01
CA TRP A 126 0.63 -3.52 -21.97
C TRP A 126 0.93 -2.39 -22.97
N GLU A 127 -0.06 -2.01 -23.77
CA GLU A 127 0.01 -0.86 -24.69
C GLU A 127 -0.39 0.43 -23.95
N LYS A 128 0.46 1.47 -24.02
CA LYS A 128 0.20 2.79 -23.41
C LYS A 128 -0.55 3.71 -24.38
N ASP A 129 -1.51 4.46 -23.86
CA ASP A 129 -2.25 5.46 -24.62
C ASP A 129 -2.31 6.77 -23.80
N THR A 130 -2.21 7.92 -24.48
CA THR A 130 -2.33 9.26 -23.88
C THR A 130 -3.57 9.91 -24.44
N GLN A 131 -4.54 10.24 -23.59
CA GLN A 131 -5.88 10.63 -24.03
C GLN A 131 -6.39 11.81 -23.20
N GLU A 132 -7.08 12.74 -23.87
CA GLU A 132 -7.72 13.91 -23.26
C GLU A 132 -8.73 13.52 -22.17
N ASP A 133 -9.35 12.35 -22.28
CA ASP A 133 -10.35 11.83 -21.33
C ASP A 133 -9.81 11.58 -19.91
N LEU A 134 -8.48 11.55 -19.74
CA LEU A 134 -7.81 11.37 -18.45
C LEU A 134 -7.56 12.70 -17.72
N LEU A 135 -7.80 13.83 -18.39
CA LEU A 135 -7.67 15.15 -17.80
C LEU A 135 -8.63 15.29 -16.62
N GLY A 136 -8.12 15.81 -15.50
CA GLY A 136 -8.91 16.05 -14.29
C GLY A 136 -9.10 14.82 -13.38
N LEU A 137 -8.54 13.65 -13.70
CA LEU A 137 -8.54 12.51 -12.78
C LEU A 137 -7.61 12.72 -11.56
N GLY A 138 -6.57 13.53 -11.70
CA GLY A 138 -5.61 13.81 -10.65
C GLY A 138 -4.46 14.69 -11.14
N ASP A 139 -3.36 14.69 -10.40
CA ASP A 139 -2.13 15.39 -10.77
C ASP A 139 -1.48 14.76 -12.00
N GLU A 140 -1.58 13.43 -12.10
CA GLU A 140 -1.04 12.64 -13.20
C GLU A 140 -1.97 11.47 -13.48
N ALA A 141 -2.15 11.12 -14.75
CA ALA A 141 -2.93 9.95 -15.16
C ALA A 141 -2.36 9.30 -16.42
N LEU A 142 -2.58 7.99 -16.58
CA LEU A 142 -2.23 7.22 -17.76
C LEU A 142 -3.22 6.07 -17.97
N LEU A 143 -3.36 5.64 -19.23
CA LEU A 143 -4.19 4.51 -19.63
C LEU A 143 -3.31 3.43 -20.25
N ARG A 144 -3.66 2.17 -19.97
CA ARG A 144 -3.04 0.99 -20.58
C ARG A 144 -4.05 -0.04 -21.00
N PHE A 145 -3.67 -0.84 -21.98
CA PHE A 145 -4.40 -2.03 -22.39
C PHE A 145 -3.58 -3.28 -22.25
N ARG A 146 -4.18 -4.32 -21.66
CA ARG A 146 -3.63 -5.66 -21.74
C ARG A 146 -3.87 -6.14 -23.17
N PRO A 147 -2.83 -6.64 -23.87
CA PRO A 147 -2.97 -7.07 -25.24
C PRO A 147 -3.89 -8.29 -25.26
N PRO A 148 -4.65 -8.51 -26.35
CA PRO A 148 -5.52 -9.67 -26.47
C PRO A 148 -4.67 -10.94 -26.47
N VAL A 149 -4.78 -11.74 -25.41
CA VAL A 149 -4.18 -13.07 -25.30
C VAL A 149 -5.28 -14.11 -25.51
N PRO A 150 -5.05 -15.21 -26.27
CA PRO A 150 -6.05 -16.25 -26.44
C PRO A 150 -6.62 -16.73 -25.09
N GLY A 151 -7.95 -16.71 -24.96
CA GLY A 151 -8.64 -17.11 -23.73
C GLY A 151 -8.66 -16.06 -22.61
N LYS A 152 -8.18 -14.83 -22.86
CA LYS A 152 -8.27 -13.70 -21.93
C LYS A 152 -9.01 -12.53 -22.59
N ASN A 153 -9.79 -11.81 -21.77
CA ASN A 153 -10.43 -10.58 -22.20
C ASN A 153 -9.46 -9.41 -22.33
N ILE A 154 -9.84 -8.46 -23.19
CA ILE A 154 -9.21 -7.15 -23.21
C ILE A 154 -9.46 -6.47 -21.86
N THR A 155 -8.38 -5.99 -21.25
CA THR A 155 -8.43 -5.24 -19.98
C THR A 155 -7.91 -3.85 -20.23
N ALA A 156 -8.71 -2.83 -19.93
CA ALA A 156 -8.25 -1.45 -19.87
C ALA A 156 -7.93 -1.10 -18.42
N GLN A 157 -6.81 -0.42 -18.18
CA GLN A 157 -6.36 -0.04 -16.85
C GLN A 157 -5.97 1.43 -16.82
N VAL A 158 -6.63 2.19 -15.97
CA VAL A 158 -6.33 3.59 -15.70
C VAL A 158 -5.52 3.66 -14.42
N PHE A 159 -4.38 4.33 -14.47
CA PHE A 159 -3.63 4.72 -13.29
C PHE A 159 -3.72 6.22 -13.14
N PHE A 160 -3.95 6.71 -11.94
CA PHE A 160 -3.86 8.12 -11.65
C PHE A 160 -3.32 8.35 -10.24
N ARG A 161 -2.70 9.51 -10.06
CA ARG A 161 -2.22 9.97 -8.76
C ARG A 161 -2.90 11.26 -8.38
N ARG A 162 -3.24 11.36 -7.11
CA ARG A 162 -3.74 12.58 -6.49
C ARG A 162 -3.01 12.77 -5.17
N SER A 163 -2.19 13.82 -5.10
CA SER A 163 -1.27 14.05 -3.99
C SER A 163 -0.43 12.80 -3.71
N ASN A 164 -0.59 12.19 -2.54
CA ASN A 164 0.16 11.05 -2.03
C ASN A 164 -0.55 9.70 -2.25
N MET A 165 -1.66 9.68 -2.99
CA MET A 165 -2.39 8.46 -3.35
C MET A 165 -2.17 8.09 -4.80
N VAL A 166 -1.87 6.82 -5.06
CA VAL A 166 -1.84 6.21 -6.39
C VAL A 166 -2.99 5.22 -6.50
N ILE A 167 -3.84 5.38 -7.52
CA ILE A 167 -4.97 4.51 -7.79
C ILE A 167 -4.79 3.83 -9.14
N SER A 168 -5.12 2.54 -9.16
CA SER A 168 -5.24 1.74 -10.37
C SER A 168 -6.65 1.16 -10.47
N VAL A 169 -7.33 1.41 -11.59
CA VAL A 169 -8.64 0.85 -11.90
C VAL A 169 -8.52 0.06 -13.19
N ALA A 170 -8.66 -1.27 -13.10
CA ALA A 170 -8.70 -2.17 -14.23
C ALA A 170 -10.12 -2.66 -14.49
N TYR A 171 -10.59 -2.51 -15.73
CA TYR A 171 -11.84 -3.09 -16.18
C TYR A 171 -11.58 -4.08 -17.32
N ALA A 172 -12.04 -5.31 -17.13
CA ALA A 172 -12.00 -6.36 -18.11
C ALA A 172 -13.43 -6.75 -18.48
N ARG A 173 -13.82 -6.55 -19.74
CA ARG A 173 -15.19 -6.83 -20.22
C ARG A 173 -15.37 -8.32 -20.54
N SER A 174 -16.61 -8.78 -20.69
CA SER A 174 -16.92 -10.18 -21.03
C SER A 174 -16.70 -10.52 -22.51
N ASP A 175 -16.34 -9.55 -23.35
CA ASP A 175 -16.04 -9.71 -24.79
C ASP A 175 -14.76 -8.96 -25.20
N ASP A 176 -14.53 -8.80 -26.50
CA ASP A 176 -13.30 -8.22 -27.09
C ASP A 176 -13.45 -6.74 -27.51
N ASP A 177 -14.44 -6.01 -27.02
CA ASP A 177 -14.61 -4.58 -27.36
C ASP A 177 -13.67 -3.68 -26.56
N ARG A 178 -12.58 -3.29 -27.22
CA ARG A 178 -11.54 -2.44 -26.64
C ARG A 178 -12.06 -1.06 -26.25
N GLN A 179 -12.97 -0.46 -27.02
CA GLN A 179 -13.45 0.90 -26.74
C GLN A 179 -14.44 0.91 -25.58
N ALA A 180 -15.30 -0.09 -25.47
CA ALA A 180 -16.18 -0.22 -24.31
C ALA A 180 -15.41 -0.56 -23.03
N ALA A 181 -14.38 -1.42 -23.11
CA ALA A 181 -13.49 -1.69 -21.98
C ALA A 181 -12.77 -0.42 -21.52
N ARG A 182 -12.29 0.40 -22.46
CA ARG A 182 -11.71 1.70 -22.15
C ARG A 182 -12.69 2.63 -21.44
N ALA A 183 -13.88 2.81 -22.03
CA ALA A 183 -14.88 3.73 -21.50
C ALA A 183 -15.27 3.34 -20.06
N GLY A 184 -15.46 2.05 -19.80
CA GLY A 184 -15.77 1.55 -18.45
C GLY A 184 -14.64 1.77 -17.44
N ALA A 185 -13.38 1.60 -17.84
CA ALA A 185 -12.24 1.87 -16.95
C ALA A 185 -12.13 3.36 -16.60
N ILE A 186 -12.31 4.25 -17.58
CA ILE A 186 -12.26 5.71 -17.39
C ILE A 186 -13.41 6.18 -16.50
N ASP A 187 -14.61 5.66 -16.72
CA ASP A 187 -15.80 5.99 -15.96
C ASP A 187 -15.64 5.63 -14.48
N ALA A 188 -15.20 4.40 -14.18
CA ALA A 188 -14.90 3.99 -12.80
C ALA A 188 -13.73 4.78 -12.18
N ALA A 189 -12.69 5.12 -12.95
CA ALA A 189 -11.59 5.93 -12.46
C ALA A 189 -12.01 7.38 -12.14
N ARG A 190 -12.91 7.96 -12.94
CA ARG A 190 -13.45 9.31 -12.71
C ARG A 190 -14.27 9.38 -11.44
N GLU A 191 -15.04 8.33 -11.17
CA GLU A 191 -15.79 8.22 -9.94
C GLU A 191 -14.88 8.10 -8.70
N ALA A 192 -13.86 7.24 -8.77
CA ALA A 192 -12.84 7.14 -7.72
C ALA A 192 -12.14 8.48 -7.48
N ALA A 193 -11.76 9.18 -8.55
CA ALA A 193 -11.15 10.50 -8.47
C ALA A 193 -12.05 11.55 -7.81
N ALA A 194 -13.36 11.52 -8.07
CA ALA A 194 -14.33 12.45 -7.50
C ALA A 194 -14.52 12.26 -5.99
N LEU A 195 -14.36 11.02 -5.49
CA LEU A 195 -14.51 10.67 -4.08
C LEU A 195 -13.26 10.98 -3.25
N LEU A 196 -12.08 10.97 -3.87
CA LEU A 196 -10.82 11.42 -3.26
C LEU A 196 -10.74 12.95 -3.14
N LYS A 197 -11.68 13.59 -2.44
CA LYS A 197 -11.73 15.07 -2.27
C LYS A 197 -10.34 15.69 -2.05
N PRO A 198 -10.09 16.91 -2.60
CA PRO A 198 -8.81 17.59 -2.45
C PRO A 198 -8.48 17.88 -0.99
#